data_AF-A0AAD6JBL1-F1
#
_entry.id   AF-A0AAD6JBL1-F1
#
_cell.length_a   1.000
_cell.length_b   1.000
_cell.length_c   1.000
_cell.angle_alpha   90.00
_cell.angle_beta   90.00
_cell.angle_gamma   90.00
#
_symmetry.space_group_name_H-M   'P 1'
#
loop_
_entity.id
_entity.type
_entity.pdbx_description
1 polymer ?
#
loop_
_entity_poly.entity_id
_entity_poly.type
_entity_poly.pdbx_seq_one_letter_code
_entity_poly.pdbx_strand_id
1 'polypeptide(L)'
;MKAADDKIKVLEEEVRVLWATLRKNNFDIHVLESKAREAEDRLEMITSQAEKMEDIVSERWIQIQHFEQALQLKEMRLKAQRQARPPRWTFLNVFQLPFCEESALRAYVSQTFSWLKRFYSTVKESHHELQVFVKQEMERHEFTACLANKEIVFFMASALIIFPVLSAWILLSSQLC
;
A
#
# COMPACT_ATOMS: atom_id res chain seq x y z
N MET A 1 -37.15 69.27 39.31
CA MET A 1 -36.66 69.27 37.91
C MET A 1 -35.32 68.56 37.82
N LYS A 2 -34.18 69.18 38.13
CA LYS A 2 -32.82 68.59 37.94
C LYS A 2 -32.67 67.06 38.16
N ALA A 3 -33.05 66.53 39.32
CA ALA A 3 -32.93 65.09 39.63
C ALA A 3 -33.84 64.15 38.80
N ALA A 4 -34.84 64.67 38.09
CA ALA A 4 -35.62 63.95 37.09
C ALA A 4 -34.92 64.00 35.71
N ASP A 5 -34.40 65.17 35.33
CA ASP A 5 -33.65 65.36 34.09
C ASP A 5 -32.38 64.49 34.06
N ASP A 6 -31.68 64.38 35.18
CA ASP A 6 -30.49 63.53 35.32
C ASP A 6 -30.85 62.03 35.18
N LYS A 7 -32.03 61.60 35.68
CA LYS A 7 -32.53 60.22 35.48
C LYS A 7 -32.93 59.94 34.03
N ILE A 8 -33.54 60.92 33.35
CA ILE A 8 -33.91 60.81 31.93
C ILE A 8 -32.66 60.59 31.08
N LYS A 9 -31.58 61.36 31.32
CA LYS A 9 -30.30 61.19 30.60
C LYS A 9 -29.66 59.82 30.79
N VAL A 10 -29.71 59.26 32.01
CA VAL A 10 -29.21 57.89 32.25
C VAL A 10 -30.01 56.89 31.41
N LEU A 11 -31.35 57.01 31.40
CA LEU A 11 -32.22 56.16 30.58
C LEU A 11 -31.95 56.30 29.07
N GLU A 12 -31.69 57.52 28.59
CA GLU A 12 -31.36 57.76 27.18
C GLU A 12 -30.04 57.10 26.76
N GLU A 13 -29.00 57.14 27.61
CA GLU A 13 -27.74 56.46 27.35
C GLU A 13 -27.87 54.94 27.48
N GLU A 14 -28.63 54.42 28.44
CA GLU A 14 -28.97 52.99 28.53
C GLU A 14 -29.67 52.50 27.24
N VAL A 15 -30.68 53.23 26.76
CA VAL A 15 -31.37 52.94 25.50
C VAL A 15 -30.41 52.99 24.31
N ARG A 16 -29.47 53.94 24.26
CA ARG A 16 -28.45 54.03 23.21
C ARG A 16 -27.51 52.82 23.21
N VAL A 17 -27.04 52.40 24.39
CA VAL A 17 -26.18 51.21 24.57
C VAL A 17 -26.92 49.93 24.21
N LEU A 18 -28.18 49.78 24.61
CA LEU A 18 -29.05 48.66 24.23
C LEU A 18 -29.24 48.60 22.72
N TRP A 19 -29.49 49.72 22.04
CA TRP A 19 -29.60 49.76 20.58
C TRP A 19 -28.30 49.41 19.85
N ALA A 20 -27.14 49.82 20.36
CA ALA A 20 -25.84 49.43 19.81
C ALA A 20 -25.59 47.92 19.97
N THR A 21 -25.93 47.39 21.15
CA THR A 21 -25.80 45.96 21.49
C THR A 21 -26.74 45.10 20.65
N LEU A 22 -28.00 45.52 20.48
CA LEU A 22 -29.00 44.85 19.65
C LEU A 22 -28.56 44.75 18.19
N ARG A 23 -28.05 45.84 17.60
CA ARG A 23 -27.51 45.83 16.23
C ARG A 23 -26.32 44.87 16.07
N LYS A 24 -25.42 44.86 17.05
CA LYS A 24 -24.28 43.92 17.04
C LYS A 24 -24.77 42.48 17.11
N ASN A 25 -25.62 42.16 18.08
CA ASN A 25 -26.16 40.81 18.26
C ASN A 25 -26.91 40.32 17.00
N ASN A 26 -27.68 41.19 16.34
CA ASN A 26 -28.38 40.83 15.09
C ASN A 26 -27.41 40.48 13.95
N PHE A 27 -26.28 41.18 13.84
CA PHE A 27 -25.23 40.83 12.88
C PHE A 27 -24.53 39.52 13.25
N ASP A 28 -24.16 39.37 14.52
CA ASP A 28 -23.50 38.15 15.04
C ASP A 28 -24.40 36.91 14.85
N ILE A 29 -25.72 37.03 14.98
CA ILE A 29 -26.70 35.97 14.67
C ILE A 29 -26.60 35.53 13.20
N HIS A 30 -26.62 36.46 12.23
CA HIS A 30 -26.52 36.09 10.81
C HIS A 30 -25.16 35.46 10.45
N VAL A 31 -24.07 35.90 11.09
CA VAL A 31 -22.73 35.30 10.92
C VAL A 31 -22.66 33.90 11.55
N LEU A 32 -23.35 33.67 12.66
CA LEU A 32 -23.43 32.35 13.28
C LEU A 32 -24.31 31.40 12.47
N GLU A 33 -25.43 31.89 11.94
CA GLU A 33 -26.35 31.14 11.08
C GLU A 33 -25.68 30.69 9.77
N SER A 34 -24.92 31.57 9.10
CA SER A 34 -24.20 31.17 7.87
C SER A 34 -23.11 30.12 8.14
N LYS A 35 -22.40 30.23 9.26
CA LYS A 35 -21.42 29.22 9.70
C LYS A 35 -22.07 27.90 10.12
N ALA A 36 -23.26 27.95 10.71
CA ALA A 36 -24.00 26.73 11.07
C ALA A 36 -24.41 25.96 9.80
N ARG A 37 -24.94 26.66 8.78
CA ARG A 37 -25.27 26.06 7.48
C ARG A 37 -24.03 25.50 6.77
N GLU A 38 -22.91 26.24 6.71
CA GLU A 38 -21.67 25.72 6.14
C GLU A 38 -21.16 24.45 6.86
N ALA A 39 -21.30 24.39 8.19
CA ALA A 39 -20.94 23.20 8.96
C ALA A 39 -21.91 22.03 8.70
N GLU A 40 -23.20 22.30 8.50
CA GLU A 40 -24.24 21.32 8.16
C GLU A 40 -24.01 20.73 6.75
N ASP A 41 -23.82 21.57 5.73
CA ASP A 41 -23.49 21.15 4.35
C ASP A 41 -22.25 20.25 4.31
N ARG A 42 -21.22 20.60 5.10
CA ARG A 42 -19.99 19.81 5.23
C ARG A 42 -20.21 18.49 5.97
N LEU A 43 -21.09 18.46 6.96
CA LEU A 43 -21.43 17.25 7.71
C LEU A 43 -22.25 16.29 6.86
N GLU A 44 -23.20 16.78 6.06
CA GLU A 44 -23.95 15.99 5.08
C GLU A 44 -23.00 15.37 4.05
N MET A 45 -22.06 16.17 3.50
CA MET A 45 -21.05 15.69 2.56
C MET A 45 -20.21 14.56 3.16
N ILE A 46 -19.67 14.75 4.37
CA ILE A 46 -18.86 13.74 5.08
C ILE A 46 -19.70 12.49 5.38
N THR A 47 -20.96 12.64 5.77
CA THR A 47 -21.88 11.52 6.05
C THR A 47 -22.12 10.70 4.78
N SER A 48 -22.42 11.34 3.64
CA SER A 48 -22.59 10.66 2.35
C SER A 48 -21.32 9.96 1.84
N GLN A 49 -20.13 10.41 2.26
CA GLN A 49 -18.86 9.75 1.97
C GLN A 49 -18.63 8.56 2.93
N ALA A 50 -19.02 8.68 4.20
CA ALA A 50 -18.94 7.61 5.17
C ALA A 50 -19.85 6.43 4.79
N GLU A 51 -21.11 6.69 4.41
CA GLU A 51 -22.05 5.66 3.91
C GLU A 51 -21.48 4.89 2.72
N LYS A 52 -20.98 5.60 1.69
CA LYS A 52 -20.32 4.97 0.52
C LYS A 52 -19.10 4.13 0.92
N MET A 53 -18.40 4.51 1.98
CA MET A 53 -17.25 3.76 2.47
C MET A 53 -17.68 2.55 3.33
N GLU A 54 -18.81 2.62 4.04
CA GLU A 54 -19.42 1.49 4.75
C GLU A 54 -19.84 0.38 3.78
N ASP A 55 -20.48 0.73 2.65
CA ASP A 55 -20.81 -0.20 1.57
C ASP A 55 -19.55 -0.92 1.05
N ILE A 56 -18.51 -0.15 0.70
CA ILE A 56 -17.24 -0.69 0.17
C ILE A 56 -16.55 -1.59 1.22
N VAL A 57 -16.50 -1.16 2.48
CA VAL A 57 -15.89 -1.96 3.57
C VAL A 57 -16.66 -3.26 3.76
N SER A 58 -18.00 -3.24 3.67
CA SER A 58 -18.86 -4.42 3.76
C SER A 58 -18.60 -5.41 2.61
N GLU A 59 -18.53 -4.94 1.36
CA GLU A 59 -18.18 -5.78 0.21
C GLU A 59 -16.78 -6.40 0.35
N ARG A 60 -15.78 -5.59 0.76
CA ARG A 60 -14.40 -6.05 0.94
C ARG A 60 -14.24 -7.03 2.10
N TRP A 61 -15.04 -6.89 3.15
CA TRP A 61 -15.07 -7.83 4.26
C TRP A 61 -15.47 -9.24 3.81
N ILE A 62 -16.51 -9.36 2.97
CA ILE A 62 -16.96 -10.64 2.39
C ILE A 62 -15.83 -11.28 1.57
N GLN A 63 -15.10 -10.48 0.78
CA GLN A 63 -13.95 -10.97 0.00
C GLN A 63 -12.84 -11.52 0.91
N ILE A 64 -12.48 -10.79 1.98
CA ILE A 64 -11.47 -11.23 2.96
C ILE A 64 -11.87 -12.56 3.62
N GLN A 65 -13.13 -12.69 4.03
CA GLN A 65 -13.66 -13.93 4.64
C GLN A 65 -13.58 -15.13 3.69
N HIS A 66 -13.91 -14.97 2.40
CA HIS A 66 -13.72 -16.03 1.42
C HIS A 66 -12.25 -16.41 1.18
N PHE A 67 -11.33 -15.43 1.19
CA PHE A 67 -9.90 -15.71 1.10
C PHE A 67 -9.38 -16.49 2.33
N GLU A 68 -9.84 -16.14 3.53
CA GLU A 68 -9.48 -16.84 4.76
C GLU A 68 -9.96 -18.30 4.75
N GLN A 69 -11.23 -18.54 4.35
CA GLN A 69 -11.77 -19.89 4.16
C GLN A 69 -10.96 -20.70 3.13
N ALA A 70 -10.61 -20.10 1.99
CA ALA A 70 -9.81 -20.75 0.95
C ALA A 70 -8.39 -21.09 1.42
N LEU A 71 -7.78 -20.22 2.25
CA LEU A 71 -6.49 -20.47 2.89
C LEU A 71 -6.56 -21.68 3.84
N GLN A 72 -7.56 -21.69 4.74
CA GLN A 72 -7.76 -22.78 5.69
C GLN A 72 -7.98 -24.13 4.98
N LEU A 73 -8.83 -24.16 3.94
CA LEU A 73 -9.06 -25.36 3.14
C LEU A 73 -7.79 -25.86 2.45
N LYS A 74 -6.96 -24.94 1.92
CA LYS A 74 -5.66 -25.25 1.32
C LYS A 74 -4.68 -25.83 2.35
N GLU A 75 -4.64 -25.29 3.56
CA GLU A 75 -3.83 -25.86 4.65
C GLU A 75 -4.30 -27.26 5.06
N MET A 76 -5.61 -27.46 5.24
CA MET A 76 -6.16 -28.77 5.58
C MET A 76 -5.84 -29.80 4.48
N ARG A 77 -5.97 -29.42 3.21
CA ARG A 77 -5.60 -30.26 2.06
C ARG A 77 -4.11 -30.61 2.04
N LEU A 78 -3.24 -29.66 2.35
CA LEU A 78 -1.78 -29.90 2.45
C LEU A 78 -1.42 -30.78 3.66
N LYS A 79 -2.08 -30.61 4.81
CA LYS A 79 -1.92 -31.47 6.00
C LYS A 79 -2.36 -32.90 5.68
N ALA A 80 -3.54 -33.06 5.08
CA ALA A 80 -4.06 -34.35 4.62
C ALA A 80 -3.14 -35.01 3.57
N GLN A 81 -2.64 -34.25 2.58
CA GLN A 81 -1.69 -34.76 1.58
C GLN A 81 -0.35 -35.20 2.19
N ARG A 82 0.12 -34.53 3.25
CA ARG A 82 1.32 -34.96 4.00
C ARG A 82 1.08 -36.23 4.81
N GLN A 83 -0.11 -36.41 5.38
CA GLN A 83 -0.50 -37.60 6.16
C GLN A 83 -0.83 -38.80 5.26
N ALA A 84 -1.44 -38.56 4.09
CA ALA A 84 -1.71 -39.57 3.06
C ALA A 84 -0.49 -39.89 2.18
N ARG A 85 0.68 -39.30 2.47
CA ARG A 85 1.94 -39.64 1.81
C ARG A 85 2.30 -41.07 2.24
N PRO A 86 2.30 -42.07 1.33
CA PRO A 86 2.50 -43.44 1.75
C PRO A 86 3.87 -43.60 2.42
N PRO A 87 4.02 -44.51 3.40
CA PRO A 87 5.34 -44.87 3.90
C PRO A 87 6.20 -45.31 2.71
N ARG A 88 7.51 -45.08 2.80
CA ARG A 88 8.44 -45.33 1.70
C ARG A 88 8.62 -46.86 1.51
N TRP A 89 7.72 -47.48 0.75
CA TRP A 89 7.77 -48.91 0.42
C TRP A 89 8.99 -49.20 -0.46
N THR A 90 9.91 -50.01 0.05
CA THR A 90 11.14 -50.43 -0.64
C THR A 90 10.99 -51.76 -1.40
N PHE A 91 9.75 -52.20 -1.67
CA PHE A 91 9.45 -53.56 -2.13
C PHE A 91 8.46 -53.57 -3.30
N LEU A 92 8.75 -54.41 -4.32
CA LEU A 92 7.98 -54.68 -5.55
C LEU A 92 7.97 -53.46 -6.52
N ASN A 93 8.76 -53.40 -7.60
CA ASN A 93 9.38 -54.44 -8.43
C ASN A 93 8.41 -55.29 -9.29
N VAL A 94 7.25 -54.71 -9.64
CA VAL A 94 6.34 -55.19 -10.71
C VAL A 94 5.88 -53.96 -11.52
N PHE A 95 5.72 -54.11 -12.85
CA PHE A 95 5.35 -53.05 -13.83
C PHE A 95 6.47 -52.08 -14.28
N GLN A 96 7.37 -52.62 -15.10
CA GLN A 96 7.83 -51.91 -16.30
C GLN A 96 6.64 -51.82 -17.29
N LEU A 97 6.31 -50.74 -18.00
CA LEU A 97 6.77 -49.34 -18.11
C LEU A 97 5.49 -48.46 -18.28
N PRO A 98 5.51 -47.10 -18.33
CA PRO A 98 6.64 -46.17 -18.32
C PRO A 98 6.62 -45.20 -17.12
N PHE A 99 7.32 -45.54 -16.04
CA PHE A 99 7.70 -44.61 -14.95
C PHE A 99 8.80 -43.59 -15.38
N CYS A 100 8.94 -43.36 -16.69
CA CYS A 100 9.99 -42.53 -17.27
C CYS A 100 9.70 -41.03 -17.09
N GLU A 101 8.44 -40.64 -17.01
CA GLU A 101 8.03 -39.23 -16.97
C GLU A 101 8.28 -38.59 -15.60
N GLU A 102 7.98 -39.27 -14.48
CA GLU A 102 8.18 -38.67 -13.15
C GLU A 102 9.67 -38.54 -12.78
N SER A 103 10.50 -39.47 -13.26
CA SER A 103 11.96 -39.41 -13.08
C SER A 103 12.60 -38.36 -14.00
N ALA A 104 12.17 -38.25 -15.25
CA ALA A 104 12.58 -37.19 -16.17
C ALA A 104 12.14 -35.80 -15.68
N LEU A 105 10.89 -35.63 -15.21
CA LEU A 105 10.41 -34.39 -14.61
C LEU A 105 11.19 -34.02 -13.34
N ARG A 106 11.50 -35.00 -12.48
CA ARG A 106 12.27 -34.74 -11.25
C ARG A 106 13.74 -34.40 -11.57
N ALA A 107 14.33 -35.03 -12.58
CA ALA A 107 15.63 -34.65 -13.11
C ALA A 107 15.59 -33.23 -13.69
N TYR A 108 14.64 -32.93 -14.58
CA TYR A 108 14.44 -31.61 -15.19
C TYR A 108 14.20 -30.51 -14.15
N VAL A 109 13.33 -30.73 -13.15
CA VAL A 109 13.08 -29.79 -12.05
C VAL A 109 14.34 -29.61 -11.18
N SER A 110 15.07 -30.68 -10.87
CA SER A 110 16.32 -30.55 -10.09
C SER A 110 17.44 -29.86 -10.88
N GLN A 111 17.52 -30.09 -12.19
CA GLN A 111 18.50 -29.49 -13.09
C GLN A 111 18.20 -28.01 -13.32
N THR A 112 16.95 -27.65 -13.64
CA THR A 112 16.51 -26.25 -13.74
C THR A 112 16.63 -25.53 -12.40
N PHE A 113 16.30 -26.14 -11.26
CA PHE A 113 16.52 -25.54 -9.93
C PHE A 113 18.01 -25.35 -9.62
N SER A 114 18.88 -26.30 -9.98
CA SER A 114 20.33 -26.15 -9.81
C SER A 114 20.91 -25.05 -10.69
N TRP A 115 20.40 -24.90 -11.92
CA TRP A 115 20.76 -23.84 -12.85
C TRP A 115 20.27 -22.48 -12.34
N LEU A 116 19.02 -22.36 -11.89
CA LEU A 116 18.47 -21.17 -11.25
C LEU A 116 19.27 -20.78 -9.99
N LYS A 117 19.70 -21.75 -9.18
CA LYS A 117 20.53 -21.49 -8.00
C LYS A 117 21.92 -20.98 -8.37
N ARG A 118 22.54 -21.52 -9.44
CA ARG A 118 23.81 -21.01 -9.98
C ARG A 118 23.65 -19.59 -10.52
N PHE A 119 22.65 -19.38 -11.39
CA PHE A 119 22.32 -18.07 -11.96
C PHE A 119 22.06 -17.02 -10.87
N TYR A 120 21.24 -17.34 -9.87
CA TYR A 120 21.00 -16.45 -8.73
C TYR A 120 22.27 -16.15 -7.93
N SER A 121 23.16 -17.15 -7.75
CA SER A 121 24.44 -16.92 -7.05
C SER A 121 25.35 -15.98 -7.84
N THR A 122 25.48 -16.18 -9.16
CA THR A 122 26.25 -15.29 -10.04
C THR A 122 25.64 -13.89 -10.09
N VAL A 123 24.32 -13.76 -10.24
CA VAL A 123 23.62 -12.46 -10.21
C VAL A 123 23.82 -11.77 -8.86
N LYS A 124 23.81 -12.50 -7.75
CA LYS A 124 24.05 -11.95 -6.40
C LYS A 124 25.50 -11.49 -6.21
N GLU A 125 26.47 -12.22 -6.76
CA GLU A 125 27.89 -11.86 -6.76
C GLU A 125 28.11 -10.58 -7.56
N SER A 126 27.67 -10.53 -8.82
CA SER A 126 27.72 -9.33 -9.67
C SER A 126 26.92 -8.16 -9.08
N HIS A 127 25.80 -8.42 -8.39
CA HIS A 127 25.05 -7.37 -7.69
C HIS A 127 25.87 -6.77 -6.55
N HIS A 128 26.57 -7.59 -5.77
CA HIS A 128 27.44 -7.12 -4.70
C HIS A 128 28.64 -6.31 -5.23
N GLU A 129 29.26 -6.76 -6.31
CA GLU A 129 30.32 -6.02 -7.01
C GLU A 129 29.80 -4.67 -7.53
N LEU A 130 28.61 -4.66 -8.17
CA LEU A 130 27.97 -3.44 -8.63
C LEU A 130 27.57 -2.51 -7.48
N GLN A 131 27.18 -3.01 -6.31
CA GLN A 131 26.95 -2.17 -5.13
C GLN A 131 28.22 -1.43 -4.70
N VAL A 132 29.38 -2.12 -4.69
CA VAL A 132 30.67 -1.48 -4.36
C VAL A 132 31.03 -0.42 -5.41
N PHE A 133 30.92 -0.76 -6.69
CA PHE A 133 31.20 0.17 -7.79
C PHE A 133 30.28 1.39 -7.79
N VAL A 134 28.96 1.18 -7.69
CA VAL A 134 27.96 2.26 -7.65
C VAL A 134 28.19 3.15 -6.44
N LYS A 135 28.47 2.60 -5.26
CA LYS A 135 28.77 3.39 -4.07
C LYS A 135 30.02 4.26 -4.28
N GLN A 136 31.09 3.68 -4.80
CA GLN A 136 32.34 4.40 -5.06
C GLN A 136 32.16 5.52 -6.12
N GLU A 137 31.38 5.26 -7.17
CA GLU A 137 31.06 6.26 -8.20
C GLU A 137 30.18 7.38 -7.64
N MET A 138 29.20 7.05 -6.79
CA MET A 138 28.35 8.04 -6.11
C MET A 138 29.13 8.90 -5.11
N GLU A 139 30.03 8.31 -4.33
CA GLU A 139 30.89 9.05 -3.39
C GLU A 139 31.93 9.95 -4.11
N ARG A 140 32.20 9.72 -5.41
CA ARG A 140 33.13 10.54 -6.21
C ARG A 140 32.56 11.88 -6.65
N HIS A 141 31.23 12.07 -6.65
CA HIS A 141 30.58 13.29 -7.12
C HIS A 141 29.79 13.96 -6.00
N GLU A 142 30.04 15.25 -5.73
CA GLU A 142 29.44 15.98 -4.61
C GLU A 142 27.90 15.89 -4.56
N PHE A 143 27.24 15.89 -5.72
CA PHE A 143 25.78 15.82 -5.84
C PHE A 143 25.17 14.45 -5.52
N THR A 144 25.91 13.35 -5.72
CA THR A 144 25.41 11.98 -5.48
C THR A 144 26.01 11.36 -4.21
N ALA A 145 27.06 11.95 -3.63
CA ALA A 145 27.65 11.50 -2.37
C ALA A 145 26.64 11.51 -1.21
N CYS A 146 25.74 12.49 -1.17
CA CYS A 146 24.66 12.55 -0.17
C CYS A 146 23.59 11.45 -0.35
N LEU A 147 23.53 10.81 -1.53
CA LEU A 147 22.62 9.71 -1.87
C LEU A 147 23.30 8.33 -1.79
N ALA A 148 24.58 8.23 -1.39
CA ALA A 148 25.34 6.99 -1.33
C ALA A 148 24.95 6.05 -0.16
N ASN A 149 23.69 6.08 0.28
CA ASN A 149 23.16 5.19 1.31
C ASN A 149 22.91 3.77 0.76
N LYS A 150 22.91 2.79 1.66
CA LYS A 150 22.89 1.34 1.31
C LYS A 150 21.69 0.96 0.46
N GLU A 151 20.54 1.58 0.72
CA GLU A 151 19.27 1.33 0.05
C GLU A 151 19.29 1.87 -1.39
N ILE A 152 19.72 3.12 -1.62
CA ILE A 152 19.83 3.68 -2.98
C ILE A 152 20.89 2.93 -3.79
N VAL A 153 22.05 2.63 -3.18
CA VAL A 153 23.10 1.80 -3.82
C VAL A 153 22.55 0.42 -4.20
N PHE A 154 21.75 -0.23 -3.35
CA PHE A 154 21.06 -1.49 -3.65
C PHE A 154 20.10 -1.35 -4.85
N PHE A 155 19.26 -0.31 -4.88
CA PHE A 155 18.32 -0.09 -5.98
C PHE A 155 19.05 0.20 -7.31
N MET A 156 20.07 1.04 -7.29
CA MET A 156 20.86 1.39 -8.48
C MET A 156 21.63 0.18 -9.03
N ALA A 157 22.29 -0.61 -8.18
CA ALA A 157 22.94 -1.86 -8.59
C ALA A 157 21.92 -2.88 -9.16
N SER A 158 20.70 -2.94 -8.59
CA SER A 158 19.62 -3.79 -9.13
C SER A 158 19.14 -3.30 -10.50
N ALA A 159 18.97 -1.98 -10.69
CA ALA A 159 18.53 -1.39 -11.94
C ALA A 159 19.51 -1.66 -13.08
N LEU A 160 20.83 -1.58 -12.82
CA LEU A 160 21.87 -1.89 -13.81
C LEU A 160 21.83 -3.35 -14.31
N ILE A 161 21.36 -4.30 -13.48
CA ILE A 161 21.18 -5.71 -13.90
C ILE A 161 19.82 -5.90 -14.61
N ILE A 162 18.75 -5.32 -14.08
CA ILE A 162 17.38 -5.59 -14.54
C ILE A 162 17.06 -4.85 -15.84
N PHE A 163 17.52 -3.60 -16.00
CA PHE A 163 17.19 -2.76 -17.15
C PHE A 163 17.62 -3.38 -18.49
N PRO A 164 18.88 -3.85 -18.69
CA PRO A 164 19.28 -4.50 -19.95
C PRO A 164 18.45 -5.74 -20.28
N VAL A 165 18.08 -6.55 -19.26
CA VAL A 165 17.28 -7.76 -19.44
C VAL A 165 15.86 -7.42 -19.89
N LEU A 166 15.21 -6.44 -19.24
CA LEU A 166 13.88 -5.98 -19.62
C LEU A 166 13.87 -5.30 -21.00
N SER A 167 14.85 -4.45 -21.30
CA SER A 167 14.97 -3.81 -22.61
C SER A 167 15.17 -4.82 -23.74
N ALA A 168 16.06 -5.81 -23.55
CA ALA A 168 16.26 -6.88 -24.53
C ALA A 168 15.00 -7.74 -24.71
N TRP A 169 14.31 -8.08 -23.62
CA TRP A 169 13.04 -8.81 -23.68
C TRP A 169 11.97 -8.05 -24.46
N ILE A 170 11.78 -6.76 -24.16
CA ILE A 170 10.80 -5.91 -24.86
C ILE A 170 11.14 -5.82 -26.34
N LEU A 171 12.39 -5.53 -26.71
CA LEU A 171 12.83 -5.45 -28.10
C LEU A 171 12.60 -6.77 -28.86
N LEU A 172 13.01 -7.90 -28.28
CA LEU A 172 12.79 -9.22 -28.90
C LEU A 172 11.30 -9.55 -29.02
N SER A 173 10.48 -9.23 -28.01
CA SER A 173 9.02 -9.43 -28.09
C SER A 173 8.37 -8.58 -29.19
N SER A 174 8.86 -7.35 -29.43
CA SER A 174 8.39 -6.48 -30.51
C SER A 174 8.83 -6.88 -31.91
N GLN A 175 9.71 -7.87 -32.04
CA GLN A 175 10.11 -8.49 -33.33
C GLN A 175 9.44 -9.86 -33.57
N LEU A 176 8.78 -10.41 -32.54
CA LEU A 176 8.09 -11.70 -32.56
C LEU A 176 6.56 -11.56 -32.59
N CYS A 177 6.04 -10.33 -32.54
CA CYS A 177 4.66 -9.92 -32.79
C CYS A 177 4.57 -9.13 -34.09
#